data_AF-A0AB39AKV6-F1
#
_entry.id   AF-A0AB39AKV6-F1
#
_cell.length_a   1.000
_cell.length_b   1.000
_cell.length_c   1.000
_cell.angle_alpha   90.00
_cell.angle_beta   90.00
_cell.angle_gamma   90.00
#
_symmetry.space_group_name_H-M   'P 1'
#
loop_
_entity.id
_entity.type
_entity.pdbx_description
1 polymer ?
#
loop_
_entity_poly.entity_id
_entity_poly.type
_entity_poly.pdbx_seq_one_letter_code
_entity_poly.pdbx_strand_id
1 'polypeptide(L)' 'MQGKITTFYVLAKCPNCEEETEVHQSELRAEVACCQHCAEEFEIALDE' A
#
# COMPACT_ATOMS: atom_id res chain seq x y z
N MET A 1 23.15 -16.48 12.62
CA MET A 1 22.86 -15.48 11.57
C MET A 1 21.40 -15.10 11.67
N GLN A 2 21.07 -13.81 11.58
CA GLN A 2 19.68 -13.35 11.49
C GLN A 2 19.42 -12.83 10.07
N GLY A 3 18.28 -13.17 9.48
CA GLY A 3 17.82 -12.56 8.24
C GLY A 3 17.25 -11.16 8.51
N LYS A 4 17.33 -10.25 7.54
CA LYS A 4 16.77 -8.91 7.62
C LYS A 4 15.84 -8.67 6.44
N ILE A 5 14.63 -8.18 6.71
CA ILE A 5 13.73 -7.67 5.67
C ILE A 5 14.16 -6.22 5.39
N THR A 6 14.52 -5.93 4.14
CA THR A 6 14.94 -4.58 3.73
C THR A 6 13.82 -3.80 3.05
N THR A 7 12.88 -4.50 2.42
CA THR A 7 11.76 -3.93 1.66
C THR A 7 10.60 -4.92 1.66
N PHE A 8 9.38 -4.41 1.75
CA PHE A 8 8.16 -5.18 1.50
C PHE A 8 7.08 -4.27 0.88
N TYR A 9 6.05 -4.89 0.32
CA TYR A 9 4.83 -4.26 -0.14
C TYR A 9 3.64 -5.12 0.31
N VAL A 10 2.46 -4.51 0.33
CA VAL A 10 1.18 -5.19 0.56
C VAL A 10 0.24 -4.93 -0.61
N LEU A 11 -0.79 -5.76 -0.76
CA LEU A 11 -1.86 -5.53 -1.72
C LEU A 11 -3.04 -4.88 -0.99
N ALA A 12 -3.52 -3.76 -1.52
CA ALA A 12 -4.71 -3.08 -1.03
C ALA A 12 -5.72 -2.96 -2.17
N LYS A 13 -7.01 -3.12 -1.85
CA LYS A 13 -8.09 -2.86 -2.82
C LYS A 13 -8.35 -1.35 -2.90
N CYS A 14 -8.26 -0.77 -4.10
CA CYS A 14 -8.58 0.64 -4.30
C CYS A 14 -10.08 0.90 -4.09
N PRO A 15 -10.49 1.90 -3.29
CA PRO A 15 -11.91 2.21 -3.07
C PRO A 15 -12.58 2.85 -4.29
N ASN A 16 -11.82 3.36 -5.26
CA ASN A 16 -12.36 4.04 -6.44
C ASN A 16 -12.59 3.11 -7.64
N CYS A 17 -11.56 2.35 -8.04
CA CYS A 17 -11.65 1.47 -9.22
C CYS A 17 -11.79 -0.01 -8.88
N GLU A 18 -11.78 -0.37 -7.59
CA GLU A 18 -11.88 -1.75 -7.09
C GLU A 18 -10.74 -2.71 -7.48
N GLU A 19 -9.75 -2.26 -8.25
CA GLU A 19 -8.56 -3.04 -8.56
C GLU A 19 -7.62 -3.14 -7.34
N GLU A 20 -6.85 -4.23 -7.29
CA GLU A 20 -5.77 -4.37 -6.32
C GLU A 20 -4.57 -3.51 -6.75
N THR A 21 -3.94 -2.82 -5.80
CA THR A 21 -2.74 -2.03 -6.03
C THR A 21 -1.66 -2.40 -5.02
N GLU A 22 -0.40 -2.34 -5.44
CA GLU A 22 0.73 -2.49 -4.52
C GLU A 22 0.86 -1.22 -3.68
N VAL A 23 1.02 -1.39 -2.37
CA VAL A 23 1.35 -0.32 -1.42
C VAL A 23 2.74 -0.59 -0.88
N HIS A 24 3.69 0.31 -1.16
CA HIS A 24 5.05 0.18 -0.68
C HIS A 24 5.17 0.59 0.78
N GLN A 25 6.20 0.08 1.47
CA GLN A 25 6.44 0.41 2.89
C GLN A 25 6.51 1.94 3.17
N SER A 26 6.92 2.75 2.19
CA SER A 26 6.98 4.21 2.32
C SER A 26 5.59 4.85 2.37
N GLU A 27 4.64 4.32 1.61
CA GLU A 27 3.24 4.77 1.56
C GLU A 27 2.51 4.39 2.84
N LEU A 28 2.76 3.19 3.38
CA LEU A 28 2.25 2.78 4.69
C LEU A 28 2.64 3.74 5.82
N ARG A 29 3.86 4.30 5.78
CA ARG A 29 4.31 5.30 6.79
C ARG A 29 3.64 6.65 6.63
N ALA A 30 3.17 6.97 5.42
CA ALA A 30 2.48 8.22 5.10
C ALA A 30 0.96 8.09 5.26
N GLU A 31 0.44 6.87 5.51
CA GLU A 31 -0.99 6.55 5.61
C GLU A 31 -1.80 6.89 4.33
N VAL A 32 -1.09 7.09 3.21
CA VAL A 32 -1.67 7.42 1.91
C VAL A 32 -1.00 6.58 0.83
N ALA A 33 -1.81 5.93 -0.02
CA ALA A 33 -1.36 5.20 -1.19
C ALA A 33 -1.94 5.81 -2.47
N CYS A 34 -1.19 5.72 -3.57
CA CYS A 34 -1.68 6.09 -4.89
C CYS A 34 -2.01 4.83 -5.71
N CYS A 35 -3.25 4.72 -6.20
CA CYS A 35 -3.64 3.56 -6.99
C CYS A 35 -2.91 3.52 -8.34
N GLN A 36 -2.24 2.41 -8.63
CA GLN A 36 -1.51 2.21 -9.89
C GLN A 36 -2.42 2.09 -11.13
N HIS A 37 -3.73 1.91 -10.95
CA HIS A 37 -4.71 1.73 -12.04
C HIS A 37 -5.48 3.01 -12.39
N CYS A 38 -5.87 3.80 -11.38
CA CYS A 38 -6.67 5.01 -11.59
C CYS A 38 -5.98 6.31 -11.17
N ALA A 39 -4.77 6.23 -10.60
CA ALA A 39 -3.99 7.36 -10.09
C ALA A 39 -4.64 8.17 -8.96
N GLU A 40 -5.76 7.69 -8.40
CA GLU A 40 -6.39 8.29 -7.21
C GLU A 40 -5.60 7.94 -5.94
N GLU A 41 -5.45 8.93 -5.06
CA GLU A 41 -4.90 8.75 -3.72
C GLU A 41 -5.99 8.34 -2.75
N PHE A 42 -5.66 7.45 -1.81
CA PHE A 42 -6.58 7.02 -0.77
C PHE A 42 -5.85 6.74 0.55
N GLU A 43 -6.58 6.93 1.64
CA GLU A 43 -6.10 6.64 2.99
C GLU A 43 -6.02 5.13 3.22
N ILE A 44 -4.97 4.69 3.90
CA ILE A 44 -4.70 3.29 4.22
C ILE A 44 -4.43 3.16 5.72
N ALA A 45 -5.22 2.30 6.37
CA ALA A 45 -5.03 1.91 7.75
C ALA A 45 -4.80 0.39 7.82
N LEU A 46 -3.94 -0.05 8.73
CA LEU A 46 -3.85 -1.46 9.08
C LEU A 46 -5.01 -1.78 10.02
N ASP A 47 -5.80 -2.80 9.69
CA ASP A 47 -6.85 -3.32 10.57
C ASP A 47 -6.15 -3.97 11.79
N GLU A 48 -6.46 -3.50 13.01
CA GLU A 48 -5.84 -3.95 14.27
C GLU A 48 -6.37 -5.31 14.76
#